data_AF-A0A2H1MEV9-F1
#
_entry.id   AF-A0A2H1MEV9-F1
#
_cell.length_a   1.000
_cell.length_b   1.000
_cell.length_c   1.000
_cell.angle_alpha   90.00
_cell.angle_beta   90.00
_cell.angle_gamma   90.00
#
_symmetry.space_group_name_H-M   'P 1'
#
loop_
_entity.id
_entity.type
_entity.pdbx_description
1 polymer ?
#
loop_
_entity_poly.entity_id
_entity_poly.type
_entity_poly.pdbx_seq_one_letter_code
_entity_poly.pdbx_strand_id
1 'polypeptide(L)'
;MKIGVQAFINEIQDQTYLTDEYEIATPNPFVAADFLAQLKPAVSKAVEKQALASFSALTTYEGEQVKVTLETGVVNLPLQYIKKVNQFLELEAQAEVNIYLYVTSPLVNRSGMRIDLIGTVVDFEAQADQAWAKVEQLLTQDLEAVEAGAKLAKEAPVEAPKTPAKKKAAPKKKTAAKKTTTKKKATTTKKKPAAKKTTTKKKSDA
;
A
#
# COMPACT_ATOMS: atom_id res chain seq x y z
N MET A 1 -12.89 3.69 -16.83
CA MET A 1 -12.62 5.15 -16.84
C MET A 1 -11.11 5.35 -16.84
N LYS A 2 -10.60 6.43 -17.46
CA LYS A 2 -9.16 6.73 -17.49
C LYS A 2 -8.80 7.97 -16.69
N ILE A 3 -7.63 7.92 -16.04
CA ILE A 3 -7.07 9.02 -15.25
C ILE A 3 -5.57 9.15 -15.54
N GLY A 4 -5.05 10.37 -15.50
CA GLY A 4 -3.61 10.62 -15.56
C GLY A 4 -2.96 10.14 -14.26
N VAL A 5 -1.85 9.41 -14.34
CA VAL A 5 -1.20 8.81 -13.15
C VAL A 5 -0.82 9.87 -12.12
N GLN A 6 -0.30 11.03 -12.54
CA GLN A 6 -0.05 12.15 -11.63
C GLN A 6 -1.32 12.73 -10.99
N ALA A 7 -2.45 12.76 -11.70
CA ALA A 7 -3.72 13.26 -11.17
C ALA A 7 -4.29 12.31 -10.11
N PHE A 8 -4.28 11.00 -10.38
CA PHE A 8 -4.59 9.94 -9.42
C PHE A 8 -3.70 10.04 -8.16
N ILE A 9 -2.38 10.23 -8.33
CA ILE A 9 -1.44 10.39 -7.22
C ILE A 9 -1.74 11.64 -6.37
N ASN A 10 -2.28 12.71 -6.95
CA ASN A 10 -2.68 13.92 -6.23
C ASN A 10 -4.02 13.71 -5.49
N GLU A 11 -5.07 13.26 -6.20
CA GLU A 11 -6.43 13.07 -5.65
C GLU A 11 -6.46 12.17 -4.39
N ILE A 12 -5.54 11.19 -4.35
CA ILE A 12 -5.35 10.29 -3.21
C ILE A 12 -4.50 10.90 -2.08
N GLN A 13 -3.54 11.79 -2.39
CA GLN A 13 -2.75 12.51 -1.37
C GLN A 13 -3.51 13.69 -0.75
N ASP A 14 -4.35 14.35 -1.53
CA ASP A 14 -5.20 15.47 -1.12
C ASP A 14 -6.51 14.98 -0.45
N GLN A 15 -6.72 13.67 -0.37
CA GLN A 15 -7.86 12.98 0.25
C GLN A 15 -9.24 13.37 -0.33
N THR A 16 -9.29 13.68 -1.63
CA THR A 16 -10.52 14.10 -2.32
C THR A 16 -11.35 12.94 -2.90
N TYR A 17 -10.87 11.70 -2.74
CA TYR A 17 -11.60 10.48 -3.10
C TYR A 17 -12.68 10.13 -2.07
N LEU A 18 -13.68 9.33 -2.47
CA LEU A 18 -14.77 8.91 -1.58
C LEU A 18 -14.29 7.82 -0.61
N THR A 19 -14.48 8.00 0.68
CA THR A 19 -14.05 6.99 1.67
C THR A 19 -14.97 6.97 2.88
N ASP A 20 -15.39 5.76 3.26
CA ASP A 20 -16.12 5.45 4.49
C ASP A 20 -15.55 4.15 5.09
N GLU A 21 -15.62 4.02 6.41
CA GLU A 21 -15.25 2.81 7.14
C GLU A 21 -16.39 2.39 8.07
N TYR A 22 -16.81 1.13 7.97
CA TYR A 22 -17.93 0.55 8.72
C TYR A 22 -17.41 -0.56 9.64
N GLU A 23 -17.83 -0.55 10.90
CA GLU A 23 -17.65 -1.70 11.80
C GLU A 23 -18.91 -2.58 11.73
N ILE A 24 -18.76 -3.81 11.25
CA ILE A 24 -19.86 -4.75 10.99
C ILE A 24 -19.71 -5.94 11.94
N ALA A 25 -20.69 -6.10 12.84
CA ALA A 25 -20.78 -7.26 13.72
C ALA A 25 -20.79 -8.55 12.88
N THR A 26 -19.94 -9.51 13.25
CA THR A 26 -19.70 -10.73 12.45
C THR A 26 -21.00 -11.50 12.23
N PRO A 27 -21.45 -11.69 10.97
CA PRO A 27 -22.62 -12.52 10.70
C PRO A 27 -22.33 -13.97 11.11
N ASN A 28 -23.32 -14.64 11.69
CA ASN A 28 -23.24 -16.03 12.13
C ASN A 28 -24.47 -16.82 11.65
N PRO A 29 -24.36 -17.68 10.61
CA PRO A 29 -23.14 -17.96 9.83
C PRO A 29 -22.66 -16.73 9.04
N PHE A 30 -21.38 -16.73 8.62
CA PHE A 30 -20.86 -15.64 7.79
C PHE A 30 -21.43 -15.77 6.37
N VAL A 31 -22.05 -14.70 5.88
CA VAL A 31 -22.59 -14.61 4.51
C VAL A 31 -21.96 -13.41 3.82
N ALA A 32 -21.22 -13.66 2.73
CA ALA A 32 -20.53 -12.61 1.98
C ALA A 32 -21.49 -11.54 1.44
N ALA A 33 -22.65 -11.94 0.91
CA ALA A 33 -23.66 -11.02 0.38
C ALA A 33 -24.20 -10.05 1.45
N ASP A 34 -24.55 -10.55 2.64
CA ASP A 34 -25.09 -9.73 3.74
C ASP A 34 -24.05 -8.72 4.25
N PHE A 35 -22.78 -9.15 4.35
CA PHE A 35 -21.67 -8.29 4.73
C PHE A 35 -21.39 -7.20 3.66
N LEU A 36 -21.40 -7.58 2.37
CA LEU A 36 -21.17 -6.67 1.25
C LEU A 36 -22.36 -5.72 1.01
N ALA A 37 -23.57 -6.05 1.47
CA ALA A 37 -24.75 -5.20 1.34
C ALA A 37 -24.58 -3.81 1.99
N GLN A 38 -23.73 -3.68 3.01
CA GLN A 38 -23.37 -2.39 3.61
C GLN A 38 -22.45 -1.53 2.71
N LEU A 39 -21.53 -2.17 1.98
CA LEU A 39 -20.60 -1.49 1.06
C LEU A 39 -21.26 -1.18 -0.30
N LYS A 40 -22.17 -2.04 -0.76
CA LYS A 40 -22.76 -2.01 -2.11
C LYS A 40 -23.37 -0.67 -2.53
N PRO A 41 -24.17 0.04 -1.69
CA PRO A 41 -24.71 1.36 -2.05
C PRO A 41 -23.64 2.44 -2.22
N ALA A 42 -22.56 2.40 -1.43
CA ALA A 42 -21.48 3.38 -1.50
C ALA A 42 -20.58 3.13 -2.72
N VAL A 43 -20.22 1.86 -2.96
CA VAL A 43 -19.42 1.42 -4.12
C VAL A 43 -20.14 1.71 -5.43
N SER A 44 -21.40 1.29 -5.60
CA SER A 44 -22.15 1.57 -6.84
C SER A 44 -22.26 3.07 -7.12
N LYS A 45 -22.55 3.89 -6.10
CA LYS A 45 -22.64 5.35 -6.22
C LYS A 45 -21.31 6.04 -6.54
N ALA A 46 -20.17 5.42 -6.24
CA ALA A 46 -18.86 5.88 -6.70
C ALA A 46 -18.60 5.50 -8.16
N VAL A 47 -18.99 4.29 -8.57
CA VAL A 47 -18.91 3.79 -9.95
C VAL A 47 -19.78 4.62 -10.90
N GLU A 48 -21.06 4.85 -10.56
CA GLU A 48 -22.01 5.72 -11.29
C GLU A 48 -21.47 7.16 -11.49
N LYS A 49 -20.64 7.63 -10.56
CA LYS A 49 -20.00 8.95 -10.63
C LYS A 49 -18.65 8.95 -11.35
N GLN A 50 -18.11 7.77 -11.65
CA GLN A 50 -16.73 7.56 -12.10
C GLN A 50 -15.73 8.33 -11.22
N ALA A 51 -15.89 8.20 -9.91
CA ALA A 51 -15.04 8.82 -8.88
C ALA A 51 -14.10 7.79 -8.24
N LEU A 52 -12.93 8.23 -7.78
CA LEU A 52 -12.08 7.38 -6.95
C LEU A 52 -12.74 7.11 -5.60
N ALA A 53 -12.57 5.90 -5.07
CA ALA A 53 -13.14 5.49 -3.79
C ALA A 53 -12.33 4.40 -3.06
N SER A 54 -12.48 4.35 -1.74
CA SER A 54 -12.02 3.26 -0.87
C SER A 54 -13.02 3.07 0.27
N PHE A 55 -13.81 2.00 0.22
CA PHE A 55 -14.83 1.70 1.23
C PHE A 55 -14.43 0.46 2.01
N SER A 56 -14.34 0.61 3.34
CA SER A 56 -13.83 -0.43 4.24
C SER A 56 -14.93 -0.97 5.17
N ALA A 57 -14.92 -2.28 5.40
CA ALA A 57 -15.73 -2.94 6.42
C ALA A 57 -14.84 -3.82 7.32
N LEU A 58 -14.95 -3.65 8.63
CA LEU A 58 -14.18 -4.39 9.64
C LEU A 58 -15.10 -5.33 10.42
N THR A 59 -14.60 -6.52 10.72
CA THR A 59 -15.32 -7.56 11.47
C THR A 59 -14.34 -8.51 12.16
N THR A 60 -14.84 -9.44 12.98
CA THR A 60 -14.00 -10.39 13.73
C THR A 60 -14.40 -11.83 13.41
N TYR A 61 -13.61 -12.52 12.58
CA TYR A 61 -13.91 -13.87 12.10
C TYR A 61 -12.89 -14.87 12.64
N GLU A 62 -13.37 -16.04 13.08
CA GLU A 62 -12.57 -17.09 13.74
C GLU A 62 -11.75 -16.68 15.00
N GLY A 63 -11.98 -15.46 15.50
CA GLY A 63 -11.29 -14.86 16.64
C GLY A 63 -10.26 -13.79 16.26
N GLU A 64 -10.02 -13.56 14.96
CA GLU A 64 -9.09 -12.58 14.42
C GLU A 64 -9.82 -11.44 13.69
N GLN A 65 -9.19 -10.26 13.62
CA GLN A 65 -9.76 -9.15 12.86
C GLN A 65 -9.64 -9.42 11.35
N VAL A 66 -10.74 -9.18 10.63
CA VAL A 66 -10.78 -9.17 9.16
C VAL A 66 -11.24 -7.77 8.73
N LYS A 67 -10.41 -7.10 7.93
CA LYS A 67 -10.77 -5.87 7.22
C LYS A 67 -10.91 -6.17 5.74
N VAL A 68 -12.09 -5.89 5.19
CA VAL A 68 -12.40 -5.99 3.76
C VAL A 68 -12.51 -4.59 3.21
N THR A 69 -11.80 -4.27 2.14
CA THR A 69 -11.85 -2.97 1.48
C THR A 69 -12.12 -3.15 -0.01
N LEU A 70 -13.11 -2.44 -0.54
CA LEU A 70 -13.35 -2.30 -1.98
C LEU A 70 -12.88 -0.91 -2.41
N GLU A 71 -11.91 -0.88 -3.33
CA GLU A 71 -11.13 0.32 -3.59
C GLU A 71 -10.74 0.43 -5.07
N THR A 72 -10.82 1.66 -5.59
CA THR A 72 -10.45 1.99 -6.98
C THR A 72 -8.94 2.21 -7.09
N GLY A 73 -8.29 1.58 -8.07
CA GLY A 73 -6.85 1.76 -8.30
C GLY A 73 -6.46 1.61 -9.77
N VAL A 74 -5.35 2.25 -10.14
CA VAL A 74 -4.72 2.10 -11.48
C VAL A 74 -3.77 0.90 -11.58
N VAL A 75 -3.47 0.26 -10.44
CA VAL A 75 -2.54 -0.87 -10.30
C VAL A 75 -2.92 -1.66 -9.05
N ASN A 76 -2.51 -2.94 -8.96
CA ASN A 76 -2.65 -3.77 -7.75
C ASN A 76 -1.71 -3.25 -6.64
N LEU A 77 -2.13 -2.21 -5.93
CA LEU A 77 -1.43 -1.62 -4.81
C LEU A 77 -2.43 -0.82 -3.94
N PRO A 78 -2.53 -1.09 -2.62
CA PRO A 78 -3.40 -0.31 -1.73
C PRO A 78 -3.11 1.19 -1.78
N LEU A 79 -4.14 2.04 -1.77
CA LEU A 79 -4.02 3.51 -1.85
C LEU A 79 -3.14 4.11 -0.74
N GLN A 80 -3.09 3.50 0.44
CA GLN A 80 -2.15 3.87 1.51
C GLN A 80 -0.66 3.86 1.07
N TYR A 81 -0.32 3.18 -0.03
CA TYR A 81 1.01 3.13 -0.62
C TYR A 81 1.17 3.95 -1.91
N ILE A 82 0.25 4.89 -2.21
CA ILE A 82 0.23 5.75 -3.42
C ILE A 82 1.60 6.28 -3.87
N LYS A 83 2.48 6.61 -2.91
CA LYS A 83 3.86 7.07 -3.11
C LYS A 83 4.80 6.04 -3.77
N LYS A 84 4.31 4.85 -4.11
CA LYS A 84 5.03 3.82 -4.90
C LYS A 84 4.44 3.59 -6.29
N VAL A 85 3.30 4.18 -6.67
CA VAL A 85 2.67 3.94 -7.99
C VAL A 85 3.59 4.37 -9.14
N ASN A 86 4.41 5.41 -8.92
CA ASN A 86 5.47 5.85 -9.83
C ASN A 86 6.62 4.84 -10.05
N GLN A 87 6.62 3.68 -9.37
CA GLN A 87 7.54 2.56 -9.63
C GLN A 87 6.92 1.51 -10.55
N PHE A 88 5.63 1.64 -10.88
CA PHE A 88 4.87 0.74 -11.75
C PHE A 88 4.36 1.44 -13.02
N LEU A 89 4.09 2.74 -12.96
CA LEU A 89 3.50 3.54 -14.04
C LEU A 89 4.24 4.88 -14.21
N GLU A 90 4.35 5.35 -15.45
CA GLU A 90 4.86 6.69 -15.80
C GLU A 90 3.86 7.78 -15.37
N LEU A 91 4.34 8.94 -14.90
CA LEU A 91 3.50 9.97 -14.28
C LEU A 91 2.58 10.69 -15.29
N GLU A 92 3.09 10.87 -16.51
CA GLU A 92 2.42 11.48 -17.66
C GLU A 92 1.43 10.53 -18.35
N ALA A 93 1.45 9.24 -18.02
CA ALA A 93 0.60 8.24 -18.67
C ALA A 93 -0.87 8.34 -18.23
N GLN A 94 -1.76 7.85 -19.10
CA GLN A 94 -3.17 7.61 -18.79
C GLN A 94 -3.36 6.13 -18.44
N ALA A 95 -3.88 5.86 -17.24
CA ALA A 95 -4.17 4.51 -16.77
C ALA A 95 -5.68 4.27 -16.68
N GLU A 96 -6.10 3.02 -16.87
CA GLU A 96 -7.47 2.59 -16.62
C GLU A 96 -7.68 2.41 -15.10
N VAL A 97 -8.78 2.93 -14.56
CA VAL A 97 -9.14 2.71 -13.16
C VAL A 97 -9.91 1.40 -13.05
N ASN A 98 -9.40 0.53 -12.19
CA ASN A 98 -9.94 -0.77 -11.84
C ASN A 98 -10.51 -0.77 -10.42
N ILE A 99 -11.34 -1.75 -10.10
CA ILE A 99 -11.81 -2.02 -8.74
C ILE A 99 -11.10 -3.27 -8.23
N TYR A 100 -10.51 -3.14 -7.04
CA TYR A 100 -9.83 -4.22 -6.33
C TYR A 100 -10.54 -4.52 -5.01
N LEU A 101 -10.62 -5.81 -4.69
CA LEU A 101 -10.99 -6.31 -3.37
C LEU A 101 -9.71 -6.56 -2.58
N TYR A 102 -9.62 -5.98 -1.38
CA TYR A 102 -8.54 -6.18 -0.44
C TYR A 102 -9.09 -6.89 0.79
N VAL A 103 -8.52 -8.04 1.17
CA VAL A 103 -8.87 -8.74 2.42
C VAL A 103 -7.63 -8.80 3.30
N THR A 104 -7.67 -8.11 4.44
CA THR A 104 -6.59 -8.03 5.42
C THR A 104 -6.98 -8.80 6.68
N SER A 105 -6.24 -9.86 6.99
CA SER A 105 -6.39 -10.66 8.22
C SER A 105 -5.11 -11.47 8.45
N PRO A 106 -4.61 -11.64 9.69
CA PRO A 106 -3.39 -12.41 9.97
C PRO A 106 -3.40 -13.85 9.43
N LEU A 107 -4.57 -14.44 9.22
CA LEU A 107 -4.76 -15.84 8.84
C LEU A 107 -4.96 -16.05 7.33
N VAL A 108 -5.30 -15.02 6.54
CA VAL A 108 -5.67 -15.18 5.11
C VAL A 108 -4.51 -15.73 4.26
N ASN A 109 -3.27 -15.34 4.60
CA ASN A 109 -2.03 -15.90 4.07
C ASN A 109 -0.82 -15.38 4.88
N ARG A 110 0.39 -15.85 4.54
CA ARG A 110 1.67 -15.47 5.16
C ARG A 110 1.98 -13.95 5.18
N SER A 111 1.35 -13.16 4.33
CA SER A 111 1.49 -11.69 4.27
C SER A 111 0.38 -10.94 5.03
N GLY A 112 -0.61 -11.65 5.57
CA GLY A 112 -1.76 -11.08 6.27
C GLY A 112 -2.73 -10.29 5.37
N MET A 113 -2.58 -10.38 4.03
CA MET A 113 -3.31 -9.55 3.07
C MET A 113 -3.46 -10.24 1.71
N ARG A 114 -4.64 -10.12 1.11
CA ARG A 114 -5.02 -10.49 -0.25
C ARG A 114 -5.47 -9.27 -1.04
N ILE A 115 -5.30 -9.34 -2.37
CA ILE A 115 -5.68 -8.27 -3.29
C ILE A 115 -6.06 -8.87 -4.64
N ASP A 116 -7.33 -8.74 -5.01
CA ASP A 116 -7.91 -9.40 -6.17
C ASP A 116 -8.63 -8.41 -7.08
N LEU A 117 -8.36 -8.52 -8.39
CA LEU A 117 -8.90 -7.62 -9.42
C LEU A 117 -10.32 -8.02 -9.79
N ILE A 118 -11.29 -7.14 -9.57
CA ILE A 118 -12.69 -7.35 -9.95
C ILE A 118 -12.88 -7.07 -11.45
N GLY A 119 -12.49 -5.88 -11.92
CA GLY A 119 -12.57 -5.46 -13.32
C GLY A 119 -12.25 -3.97 -13.48
N THR A 120 -12.44 -3.40 -14.67
CA THR A 120 -12.41 -1.92 -14.80
C THR A 120 -13.68 -1.33 -14.16
N VAL A 121 -13.66 -0.04 -13.80
CA VAL A 121 -14.86 0.67 -13.33
C VAL A 121 -16.00 0.61 -14.37
N VAL A 122 -15.68 0.57 -15.67
CA VAL A 122 -16.67 0.53 -16.77
C VAL A 122 -17.28 -0.87 -16.93
N ASP A 123 -16.49 -1.94 -16.76
CA ASP A 123 -17.03 -3.31 -16.76
C ASP A 123 -17.93 -3.53 -15.54
N PHE A 124 -17.55 -2.96 -14.39
CA PHE A 124 -18.36 -3.01 -13.16
C PHE A 124 -19.68 -2.23 -13.31
N GLU A 125 -19.66 -1.07 -13.97
CA GLU A 125 -20.86 -0.31 -14.31
C GLU A 125 -21.77 -1.09 -15.28
N ALA A 126 -21.20 -1.68 -16.34
CA ALA A 126 -21.94 -2.39 -17.38
C ALA A 126 -22.43 -3.80 -16.97
N GLN A 127 -21.80 -4.44 -15.99
CA GLN A 127 -22.07 -5.83 -15.59
C GLN A 127 -22.18 -5.98 -14.06
N ALA A 128 -22.77 -4.99 -13.38
CA ALA A 128 -22.79 -4.87 -11.91
C ALA A 128 -23.14 -6.18 -11.17
N ASP A 129 -24.16 -6.92 -11.59
CA ASP A 129 -24.54 -8.18 -10.93
C ASP A 129 -23.46 -9.27 -11.04
N GLN A 130 -22.77 -9.37 -12.18
CA GLN A 130 -21.65 -10.31 -12.36
C GLN A 130 -20.42 -9.86 -11.57
N ALA A 131 -20.18 -8.55 -11.50
CA ALA A 131 -19.10 -7.99 -10.71
C ALA A 131 -19.31 -8.21 -9.20
N TRP A 132 -20.55 -8.01 -8.69
CA TRP A 132 -20.90 -8.30 -7.30
C TRP A 132 -20.82 -9.79 -6.98
N ALA A 133 -21.34 -10.67 -7.84
CA ALA A 133 -21.20 -12.13 -7.67
C ALA A 133 -19.72 -12.57 -7.62
N LYS A 134 -18.84 -11.92 -8.40
CA LYS A 134 -17.39 -12.14 -8.34
C LYS A 134 -16.77 -11.66 -7.01
N VAL A 135 -17.18 -10.50 -6.49
CA VAL A 135 -16.75 -10.02 -5.16
C VAL A 135 -17.19 -10.98 -4.06
N GLU A 136 -18.45 -11.43 -4.10
CA GLU A 136 -19.02 -12.40 -3.14
C GLU A 136 -18.25 -13.74 -3.18
N GLN A 137 -17.94 -14.25 -4.37
CA GLN A 137 -17.13 -15.46 -4.55
C GLN A 137 -15.71 -15.30 -3.97
N LEU A 138 -15.01 -14.21 -4.31
CA LEU A 138 -13.63 -13.99 -3.85
C LEU A 138 -13.55 -13.77 -2.34
N LEU A 139 -14.47 -12.99 -1.76
CA LEU A 139 -14.55 -12.81 -0.32
C LEU A 139 -14.81 -14.14 0.41
N THR A 140 -15.66 -15.01 -0.15
CA THR A 140 -15.90 -16.35 0.41
C THR A 140 -14.62 -17.19 0.40
N GLN A 141 -13.86 -17.21 -0.71
CA GLN A 141 -12.61 -17.96 -0.82
C GLN A 141 -11.51 -17.46 0.14
N ASP A 142 -11.43 -16.16 0.39
CA ASP A 142 -10.47 -15.62 1.38
C ASP A 142 -10.91 -15.87 2.83
N LEU A 143 -12.21 -15.95 3.11
CA LEU A 143 -12.72 -16.34 4.43
C LEU A 143 -12.53 -17.84 4.68
N GLU A 144 -12.71 -18.71 3.68
CA GLU A 144 -12.29 -20.12 3.73
C GLU A 144 -10.79 -20.26 4.02
N ALA A 145 -9.95 -19.38 3.45
CA ALA A 145 -8.52 -19.34 3.74
C ALA A 145 -8.22 -18.88 5.19
N VAL A 146 -8.96 -17.90 5.72
CA VAL A 146 -8.90 -17.51 7.14
C VAL A 146 -9.31 -18.66 8.06
N GLU A 147 -10.39 -19.39 7.74
CA GLU A 147 -10.85 -20.53 8.53
C GLU A 147 -9.87 -21.71 8.49
N ALA A 148 -9.26 -21.99 7.33
CA ALA A 148 -8.18 -22.96 7.19
C ALA A 148 -6.94 -22.55 8.01
N GLY A 149 -6.57 -21.27 7.98
CA GLY A 149 -5.52 -20.70 8.83
C GLY A 149 -5.82 -20.84 10.32
N ALA A 150 -7.08 -20.58 10.73
CA ALA A 150 -7.52 -20.74 12.11
C ALA A 150 -7.45 -22.20 12.57
N LYS A 151 -7.89 -23.16 11.74
CA LYS A 151 -7.78 -24.60 12.01
C LYS A 151 -6.33 -25.03 12.18
N LEU A 152 -5.45 -24.64 11.27
CA LEU A 152 -4.01 -24.93 11.38
C LEU A 152 -3.36 -24.31 12.64
N ALA A 153 -3.79 -23.12 13.05
CA ALA A 153 -3.34 -22.49 14.29
C ALA A 153 -3.88 -23.18 15.56
N LYS A 154 -5.08 -23.79 15.49
CA LYS A 154 -5.73 -24.53 16.59
C LYS A 154 -5.22 -25.98 16.70
N GLU A 155 -4.83 -26.60 15.58
CA GLU A 155 -4.30 -27.98 15.51
C GLU A 155 -2.78 -28.06 15.72
N ALA A 156 -2.05 -26.96 15.56
CA ALA A 156 -0.62 -26.89 15.87
C ALA A 156 -0.38 -27.27 17.35
N PRO A 157 0.34 -28.38 17.63
CA PRO A 157 0.63 -28.75 19.01
C PRO A 157 1.47 -27.67 19.69
N VAL A 158 1.28 -27.48 20.99
CA VAL A 158 2.00 -26.47 21.79
C VAL A 158 3.49 -26.83 21.84
N GLU A 159 4.27 -26.41 20.84
CA GLU A 159 5.72 -26.55 20.86
C GLU A 159 6.24 -25.73 22.05
N ALA A 160 6.90 -26.40 22.99
CA ALA A 160 7.18 -25.86 24.31
C ALA A 160 7.90 -24.50 24.24
N PRO A 161 7.58 -23.54 25.13
CA PRO A 161 8.12 -22.19 25.08
C PRO A 161 9.65 -22.22 25.09
N LYS A 162 10.25 -21.85 23.94
CA LYS A 162 11.70 -21.79 23.75
C LYS A 162 12.28 -20.77 24.73
N THR A 163 12.80 -21.29 25.84
CA THR A 163 13.28 -20.49 26.96
C THR A 163 14.26 -19.40 26.50
N PRO A 164 14.18 -18.18 27.06
CA PRO A 164 14.97 -17.05 26.57
C PRO A 164 16.47 -17.31 26.76
N ALA A 165 17.14 -17.67 25.67
CA ALA A 165 18.55 -18.00 25.66
C ALA A 165 19.37 -16.83 26.22
N LYS A 166 20.17 -17.10 27.27
CA LYS A 166 20.90 -16.09 28.05
C LYS A 166 21.68 -15.13 27.13
N LYS A 167 21.56 -13.82 27.42
CA LYS A 167 22.45 -12.78 26.90
C LYS A 167 23.91 -13.22 27.06
N LYS A 168 24.60 -13.58 25.96
CA LYS A 168 26.07 -13.66 25.98
C LYS A 168 26.61 -12.24 26.12
N ALA A 169 27.41 -12.00 27.15
CA ALA A 169 27.95 -10.69 27.45
C ALA A 169 28.94 -10.22 26.36
N ALA A 170 28.89 -8.95 26.01
CA ALA A 170 29.87 -8.34 25.11
C ALA A 170 31.22 -8.13 25.84
N PRO A 171 32.35 -8.70 25.36
CA PRO A 171 33.64 -8.53 26.00
C PRO A 171 34.21 -7.13 25.71
N LYS A 172 34.02 -6.21 26.65
CA LYS A 172 34.51 -4.83 26.53
C LYS A 172 36.04 -4.77 26.78
N LYS A 173 36.80 -4.68 25.68
CA LYS A 173 38.05 -3.90 25.55
C LYS A 173 39.21 -4.23 26.54
N LYS A 174 40.28 -4.88 26.04
CA LYS A 174 41.65 -4.69 26.59
C LYS A 174 42.42 -3.65 25.78
N THR A 175 43.26 -2.88 26.45
CA THR A 175 44.08 -1.79 25.90
C THR A 175 45.55 -2.19 25.72
N ALA A 176 46.18 -1.69 24.66
CA ALA A 176 47.64 -1.67 24.46
C ALA A 176 48.04 -0.33 23.80
N ALA A 177 49.33 0.04 23.86
CA ALA A 177 49.76 1.43 23.78
C ALA A 177 50.21 1.93 22.39
N LYS A 178 50.25 3.27 22.29
CA LYS A 178 50.59 4.13 21.13
C LYS A 178 52.12 4.35 20.99
N LYS A 179 52.66 4.21 19.78
CA LYS A 179 54.01 4.72 19.38
C LYS A 179 54.07 4.92 17.85
N THR A 180 53.67 6.06 17.27
CA THR A 180 54.35 7.38 17.19
C THR A 180 55.64 7.40 16.34
N THR A 181 55.49 7.59 15.02
CA THR A 181 56.43 8.26 14.09
C THR A 181 55.60 8.80 12.91
N THR A 182 55.74 9.98 12.28
CA THR A 182 56.28 11.33 12.55
C THR A 182 56.92 11.86 11.25
N LYS A 183 56.26 12.84 10.60
CA LYS A 183 56.72 13.60 9.40
C LYS A 183 56.83 12.75 8.10
N LYS A 184 56.74 13.32 6.89
CA LYS A 184 56.89 14.74 6.45
C LYS A 184 55.63 15.35 5.81
N LYS A 185 55.61 16.69 5.76
CA LYS A 185 54.70 17.55 5.00
C LYS A 185 55.54 18.58 4.23
N ALA A 186 55.27 18.77 2.93
CA ALA A 186 55.66 19.91 2.10
C ALA A 186 54.66 19.94 0.92
N THR A 187 53.80 20.95 0.64
CA THR A 187 53.72 22.41 0.92
C THR A 187 54.40 23.31 -0.12
N THR A 188 53.70 23.52 -1.25
CA THR A 188 53.85 24.59 -2.25
C THR A 188 52.59 24.56 -3.16
N THR A 189 51.98 25.64 -3.66
CA THR A 189 51.99 27.07 -3.26
C THR A 189 50.68 27.75 -3.73
N LYS A 190 50.38 28.97 -3.24
CA LYS A 190 49.22 29.77 -3.69
C LYS A 190 49.32 30.19 -5.16
N LYS A 191 48.18 30.31 -5.88
CA LYS A 191 47.83 31.55 -6.60
C LYS A 191 46.36 31.65 -7.04
N LYS A 192 45.69 32.72 -6.60
CA LYS A 192 44.58 33.42 -7.28
C LYS A 192 45.05 34.87 -7.44
N PRO A 193 45.09 35.39 -8.67
CA PRO A 193 44.29 36.56 -9.05
C PRO A 193 43.72 36.39 -10.49
N ALA A 194 43.00 37.33 -11.10
CA ALA A 194 41.98 38.30 -10.67
C ALA A 194 41.47 39.03 -11.94
N ALA A 195 40.24 39.55 -11.91
CA ALA A 195 39.52 40.09 -13.07
C ALA A 195 40.16 41.30 -13.79
N LYS A 196 39.77 41.50 -15.07
CA LYS A 196 39.31 42.82 -15.55
C LYS A 196 38.33 42.74 -16.74
N LYS A 197 37.69 43.89 -17.03
CA LYS A 197 36.70 44.21 -18.09
C LYS A 197 37.34 44.10 -19.51
N THR A 198 36.68 44.27 -20.67
CA THR A 198 35.47 45.04 -21.11
C THR A 198 35.00 44.40 -22.47
N THR A 199 33.90 44.69 -23.20
CA THR A 199 32.99 45.86 -23.35
C THR A 199 31.62 45.47 -23.99
N THR A 200 30.75 46.46 -24.19
CA THR A 200 29.60 46.60 -25.12
C THR A 200 29.68 45.86 -26.47
N LYS A 201 28.57 45.50 -27.14
CA LYS A 201 27.52 46.46 -27.60
C LYS A 201 26.09 45.89 -27.74
N LYS A 202 25.12 46.70 -27.32
CA LYS A 202 23.67 46.53 -27.52
C LYS A 202 23.29 46.90 -28.96
N LYS A 203 22.44 46.09 -29.61
CA LYS A 203 21.51 46.56 -30.65
C LYS A 203 20.10 46.49 -30.05
N SER A 204 19.34 47.56 -30.21
CA SER A 204 17.89 47.59 -30.01
C SER A 204 17.32 48.41 -31.14
N ASP A 205 16.34 47.84 -31.83
CA ASP A 205 15.48 48.53 -32.80
C ASP A 205 14.38 49.30 -32.07
N ALA A 206 13.69 50.19 -32.81
CA ALA A 206 12.76 51.24 -32.34
C ALA A 206 13.42 52.38 -31.55
#